data_AF-A0AAE1PTG8-F1
#
_entry.id   AF-A0AAE1PTG8-F1
#
_cell.length_a   1.000
_cell.length_b   1.000
_cell.length_c   1.000
_cell.angle_alpha   90.00
_cell.angle_beta   90.00
_cell.angle_gamma   90.00
#
_symmetry.space_group_name_H-M   'P 1'
#
loop_
_entity.id
_entity.type
_entity.pdbx_description
1 polymer ?
#
loop_
_entity_poly.entity_id
_entity_poly.type
_entity_poly.pdbx_seq_one_letter_code
_entity_poly.pdbx_strand_id
1 'polypeptide(L)'
;MLTNAVYMGMCLYAPSLALSTVTNLSVLASMCIMGGICTFYITIGGVKAVVYTDVLQTLLMFGGVLVVVILCCRDLGGVANVIDIADKGQRLEFFNMDPSPYVRHTFWSTFTFGFFLVVGAIGLNQSTLQRFISVSSLTIALRLCWFFLVGLWVLWVLFFFSGLVAYATYSTCDPLEAGYITKADQILPYLVIQKLSHLPGLAGLFVAAVYGGVLSSVSSTGNAMACLVWEDFLKLTPYFSRLSDPAATKVIKLLSSLTGVLAVILGLMVGNLGNIFHVINLVVSCVNGPIVGTFLSGMLLPWTNYKGSLVGIFTTFVIFAWLVVGKFIRGGGAPPMLPLSTHGCPNNSTTTLSPTITFNSSTYFDLTTSEMPDLTSASSDEMGDDGEVTLYDLSYCYMGILGAVTTMLINSAVSILTGGEVGSDATKAVKRRRGVLSSSQTIQVGVAVQYSSSPPGEEGTRQARRWGGRRVYAAYILTPYSLFLASSFLTLLFHPLTRFT
;
A
#
# COMPACT_ATOMS: atom_id res chain seq x y z
N MET A 1 -12.17 4.27 4.43
CA MET A 1 -11.62 5.63 4.64
C MET A 1 -10.31 5.59 5.41
N LEU A 2 -10.29 5.02 6.63
CA LEU A 2 -9.07 4.98 7.45
C LEU A 2 -7.86 4.36 6.73
N THR A 3 -7.99 3.16 6.16
CA THR A 3 -6.91 2.48 5.40
C THR A 3 -6.34 3.37 4.31
N ASN A 4 -7.22 4.04 3.57
CA ASN A 4 -6.87 4.91 2.45
C ASN A 4 -6.14 6.17 2.92
N ALA A 5 -6.51 6.74 4.07
CA ALA A 5 -5.83 7.89 4.65
C ALA A 5 -4.38 7.56 5.02
N VAL A 6 -4.16 6.45 5.74
CA VAL A 6 -2.81 6.02 6.13
C VAL A 6 -2.00 5.62 4.90
N TYR A 7 -2.61 4.90 3.95
CA TYR A 7 -1.98 4.55 2.66
C TYR A 7 -1.47 5.77 1.90
N MET A 8 -2.29 6.84 1.78
CA MET A 8 -1.86 8.06 1.10
C MET A 8 -0.65 8.71 1.79
N GLY A 9 -0.62 8.76 3.12
CA GLY A 9 0.52 9.29 3.87
C GLY A 9 1.80 8.48 3.65
N MET A 10 1.70 7.14 3.69
CA MET A 10 2.84 6.25 3.43
C MET A 10 3.32 6.35 1.98
N CYS A 11 2.41 6.43 1.01
CA CYS A 11 2.75 6.59 -0.40
C CYS A 11 3.45 7.92 -0.69
N LEU A 12 3.12 9.01 0.01
CA LEU A 12 3.82 10.29 -0.15
C LEU A 12 5.24 10.26 0.41
N TYR A 13 5.48 9.47 1.47
CA TYR A 13 6.79 9.45 2.12
C TYR A 13 7.90 8.86 1.23
N ALA A 14 7.67 7.71 0.58
CA ALA A 14 8.67 7.03 -0.25
C ALA A 14 9.28 7.91 -1.38
N PRO A 15 8.50 8.61 -2.22
CA PRO A 15 9.06 9.52 -3.23
C PRO A 15 9.69 10.76 -2.59
N SER A 16 9.21 11.25 -1.44
CA SER A 16 9.86 12.36 -0.75
C SER A 16 11.27 11.97 -0.27
N LEU A 17 11.43 10.72 0.16
CA LEU A 17 12.74 10.16 0.47
C LEU A 17 13.63 10.05 -0.79
N ALA A 18 13.09 9.55 -1.90
CA ALA A 18 13.83 9.48 -3.17
C ALA A 18 14.26 10.86 -3.70
N LEU A 19 13.44 11.90 -3.53
CA LEU A 19 13.81 13.25 -3.94
C LEU A 19 14.83 13.88 -3.01
N SER A 20 14.74 13.62 -1.70
CA SER A 20 15.76 14.10 -0.76
C SER A 20 17.15 13.59 -1.13
N THR A 21 17.26 12.35 -1.63
CA THR A 21 18.54 11.78 -2.12
C THR A 21 19.06 12.42 -3.41
N VAL A 22 18.17 12.95 -4.24
CA VAL A 22 18.56 13.51 -5.56
C VAL A 22 18.86 15.01 -5.47
N THR A 23 18.13 15.72 -4.61
CA THR A 23 18.12 17.20 -4.57
C THR A 23 18.80 17.78 -3.33
N ASN A 24 19.30 16.94 -2.42
CA ASN A 24 19.82 17.34 -1.10
C ASN A 24 18.84 18.17 -0.26
N LEU A 25 17.54 18.13 -0.58
CA LEU A 25 16.49 18.76 0.21
C LEU A 25 16.22 17.96 1.48
N SER A 26 15.81 18.64 2.55
CA SER A 26 15.31 17.94 3.73
C SER A 26 14.06 17.11 3.38
N VAL A 27 13.92 15.93 4.00
CA VAL A 27 12.76 15.05 3.76
C VAL A 27 11.44 15.79 4.00
N LEU A 28 11.40 16.68 5.00
CA LEU A 28 10.25 17.52 5.28
C LEU A 28 9.94 18.50 4.13
N ALA A 29 10.95 19.16 3.57
CA ALA A 29 10.75 20.05 2.42
C ALA A 29 10.25 19.26 1.19
N SER A 30 10.86 18.11 0.89
CA SER A 30 10.42 17.23 -0.19
C SER A 30 8.98 16.73 0.01
N MET A 31 8.58 16.47 1.26
CA MET A 31 7.22 16.06 1.62
C MET A 31 6.20 17.18 1.43
N CYS A 32 6.50 18.39 1.90
CA CYS A 32 5.62 19.54 1.73
C CYS A 32 5.43 19.91 0.25
N ILE A 33 6.52 19.90 -0.54
CA ILE A 33 6.46 20.14 -1.99
C ILE A 33 5.57 19.10 -2.66
N MET A 34 5.80 17.81 -2.39
CA MET A 34 5.03 16.74 -3.00
C MET A 34 3.57 16.71 -2.57
N GLY A 35 3.32 16.92 -1.29
CA GLY A 35 1.99 17.08 -0.74
C GLY A 35 1.21 18.22 -1.38
N GLY A 36 1.86 19.37 -1.55
CA GLY A 36 1.28 20.54 -2.22
C GLY A 36 0.91 20.25 -3.67
N ILE A 37 1.83 19.66 -4.44
CA ILE A 37 1.58 19.27 -5.84
C ILE A 37 0.44 18.26 -5.92
N CYS A 38 0.43 17.23 -5.06
CA CYS A 38 -0.62 16.22 -5.04
C CYS A 38 -1.98 16.82 -4.71
N THR A 39 -2.04 17.68 -3.69
CA THR A 39 -3.28 18.35 -3.27
C THR A 39 -3.82 19.24 -4.39
N PHE A 40 -2.95 20.02 -5.03
CA PHE A 40 -3.34 20.86 -6.17
C PHE A 40 -3.86 20.02 -7.33
N TYR A 41 -3.13 18.96 -7.70
CA TYR A 41 -3.51 18.06 -8.79
C TYR A 41 -4.87 17.37 -8.53
N ILE A 42 -5.13 16.95 -7.30
CA ILE A 42 -6.40 16.38 -6.86
C ILE A 42 -7.58 17.34 -7.11
N THR A 43 -7.41 18.63 -6.82
CA THR A 43 -8.50 19.62 -6.98
C THR A 43 -8.86 19.94 -8.44
N ILE A 44 -7.89 19.79 -9.34
CA ILE A 44 -8.05 20.06 -10.78
C ILE A 44 -8.44 18.79 -11.54
N GLY A 45 -7.98 17.62 -11.09
CA GLY A 45 -8.04 16.36 -11.82
C GLY A 45 -9.45 15.83 -12.05
N GLY A 46 -9.91 15.88 -13.30
CA GLY A 46 -10.99 15.02 -13.79
C GLY A 46 -10.46 13.61 -14.08
N VAL A 47 -11.28 12.58 -13.83
CA VAL A 47 -10.88 11.16 -13.93
C VAL A 47 -10.24 10.81 -15.29
N LYS A 48 -10.70 11.42 -16.39
CA LYS A 48 -10.12 11.21 -17.74
C LYS A 48 -8.65 11.66 -17.85
N ALA A 49 -8.33 12.86 -17.38
CA ALA A 49 -6.98 13.41 -17.49
C ALA A 49 -5.98 12.59 -16.66
N VAL A 50 -6.41 12.15 -15.48
CA VAL A 50 -5.64 11.28 -14.59
C VAL A 50 -5.28 9.97 -15.30
N VAL A 51 -6.25 9.33 -15.98
CA VAL A 51 -5.99 8.06 -16.68
C VAL A 51 -4.93 8.20 -17.78
N TYR A 52 -4.92 9.29 -18.55
CA TYR A 52 -3.88 9.49 -19.58
C TYR A 52 -2.49 9.67 -18.97
N THR A 53 -2.38 10.44 -17.89
CA THR A 53 -1.11 10.63 -17.20
C THR A 53 -0.63 9.35 -16.52
N ASP A 54 -1.54 8.55 -15.95
CA ASP A 54 -1.24 7.27 -15.33
C ASP A 54 -0.56 6.32 -16.32
N VAL A 55 -1.06 6.24 -17.56
CA VAL A 55 -0.49 5.37 -18.60
C VAL A 55 0.96 5.77 -18.92
N LEU A 56 1.21 7.06 -19.15
CA LEU A 56 2.56 7.56 -19.45
C LEU A 56 3.52 7.33 -18.28
N GLN A 57 3.09 7.64 -17.06
CA GLN A 57 3.91 7.47 -15.85
C GLN A 57 4.27 6.02 -15.59
N THR A 58 3.30 5.12 -15.78
CA THR A 58 3.52 3.67 -15.61
C THR A 58 4.55 3.17 -16.62
N LEU A 59 4.43 3.56 -17.90
CA LEU A 59 5.43 3.21 -18.94
C LEU A 59 6.83 3.72 -18.62
N LEU A 60 6.95 4.96 -18.14
CA LEU A 60 8.24 5.54 -17.75
C LEU A 60 8.86 4.83 -16.53
N MET A 61 8.05 4.51 -15.53
CA MET A 61 8.50 3.77 -14.34
C MET A 61 9.02 2.38 -14.72
N PHE A 62 8.27 1.65 -15.54
CA PHE A 62 8.68 0.34 -16.06
C PHE A 62 9.97 0.42 -16.86
N GLY A 63 10.02 1.34 -17.83
CA GLY A 63 11.19 1.52 -18.69
C GLY A 63 12.43 1.86 -17.88
N GLY A 64 12.31 2.77 -16.90
CA GLY A 64 13.42 3.19 -16.05
C GLY A 64 14.02 2.04 -15.23
N VAL A 65 13.19 1.28 -14.52
CA VAL A 65 13.66 0.13 -13.73
C VAL A 65 14.24 -0.95 -14.64
N LEU A 66 13.59 -1.24 -15.77
CA LEU A 66 14.06 -2.24 -16.72
C LEU A 66 15.44 -1.91 -17.30
N VAL A 67 15.67 -0.64 -17.68
CA VAL A 67 16.97 -0.18 -18.18
C VAL A 67 18.06 -0.36 -17.12
N VAL A 68 17.80 0.03 -15.87
CA VAL A 68 18.78 -0.10 -14.78
C VAL A 68 19.09 -1.57 -14.49
N VAL A 69 18.07 -2.43 -14.47
CA VAL A 69 18.24 -3.87 -14.29
C VAL A 69 19.12 -4.46 -15.41
N ILE A 70 18.86 -4.11 -16.67
CA ILE A 70 19.65 -4.61 -17.82
C ILE A 70 21.11 -4.16 -17.72
N LEU A 71 21.35 -2.88 -17.40
CA LEU A 71 22.71 -2.35 -17.25
C LEU A 71 23.47 -3.04 -16.12
N CYS A 72 22.87 -3.19 -14.95
CA CYS A 72 23.51 -3.85 -13.81
C CYS A 72 23.77 -5.34 -14.07
N CYS A 73 22.83 -6.04 -14.70
CA CYS A 73 23.05 -7.43 -15.13
C CYS A 73 24.22 -7.55 -16.11
N ARG A 74 24.37 -6.59 -17.04
CA ARG A 74 25.51 -6.57 -17.97
C ARG A 74 26.83 -6.33 -17.23
N ASP A 75 26.86 -5.38 -16.30
CA ASP A 75 28.05 -5.04 -15.51
C ASP A 75 28.51 -6.21 -14.62
N LEU A 76 27.56 -7.00 -14.10
CA LEU A 76 27.83 -8.18 -13.26
C LEU A 76 28.15 -9.45 -14.07
N GLY A 77 28.23 -9.37 -15.41
CA GLY A 77 28.56 -10.51 -16.27
C GLY A 77 27.37 -11.42 -16.61
N GLY A 78 26.14 -10.96 -16.39
CA GLY A 78 24.90 -11.63 -16.77
C GLY A 78 23.96 -11.91 -15.60
N VAL A 79 22.72 -12.30 -15.91
CA VAL A 79 21.69 -12.64 -14.91
C VAL A 79 22.10 -13.84 -14.05
N ALA A 80 22.83 -14.80 -14.61
CA ALA A 80 23.28 -15.98 -13.87
C ALA A 80 24.19 -15.61 -12.69
N ASN A 81 25.11 -14.64 -12.88
CA ASN A 81 25.99 -14.18 -11.82
C ASN A 81 25.22 -13.42 -10.73
N VAL A 82 24.19 -12.66 -11.09
CA VAL A 82 23.31 -11.99 -10.11
C VAL A 82 22.65 -13.02 -9.18
N ILE A 83 22.14 -14.12 -9.75
CA ILE A 83 21.50 -15.20 -9.00
C ILE A 83 22.54 -15.92 -8.12
N ASP A 84 23.73 -16.23 -8.64
CA ASP A 84 24.81 -16.89 -7.86
C ASP A 84 25.29 -16.03 -6.67
N ILE A 85 25.44 -14.72 -6.86
CA ILE A 85 25.78 -13.78 -5.76
C ILE A 85 24.66 -13.74 -4.71
N ALA A 86 23.40 -13.73 -5.16
CA ALA A 86 22.25 -13.72 -4.27
C ALA A 86 22.10 -15.03 -3.47
N ASP A 87 22.44 -16.16 -4.08
CA ASP A 87 22.43 -17.49 -3.44
C ASP A 87 23.51 -17.58 -2.36
N LYS A 88 24.74 -17.16 -2.69
CA LYS A 88 25.86 -17.06 -1.73
C LYS A 88 25.55 -16.13 -0.56
N GLY A 89 24.81 -15.06 -0.82
CA GLY A 89 24.30 -14.13 0.18
C GLY A 89 23.15 -14.66 1.04
N GLN A 90 22.71 -15.91 0.83
CA GLN A 90 21.56 -16.53 1.51
C GLN A 90 20.27 -15.71 1.36
N ARG A 91 20.14 -14.98 0.25
CA ARG A 91 18.96 -14.14 -0.02
C ARG A 91 17.91 -14.88 -0.81
N LEU A 92 18.28 -15.93 -1.54
CA LEU A 92 17.35 -16.78 -2.29
C LEU A 92 16.79 -17.87 -1.38
N GLU A 93 15.62 -17.60 -0.81
CA GLU A 93 14.79 -18.63 -0.20
C GLU A 93 13.56 -18.81 -1.08
N PHE A 94 13.44 -20.00 -1.66
CA PHE A 94 12.27 -20.37 -2.44
C PHE A 94 11.28 -21.09 -1.51
N PHE A 95 11.49 -22.36 -1.16
CA PHE A 95 10.46 -23.24 -0.56
C PHE A 95 10.53 -23.39 0.95
N ASN A 96 10.29 -22.30 1.69
CA ASN A 96 10.06 -22.40 3.12
C ASN A 96 8.62 -22.83 3.42
N MET A 97 8.45 -24.13 3.66
CA MET A 97 7.17 -24.78 3.97
C MET A 97 6.88 -24.89 5.47
N ASP A 98 7.64 -24.17 6.33
CA ASP A 98 7.39 -24.16 7.77
C ASP A 98 5.97 -23.61 8.06
N PRO A 99 5.10 -24.39 8.75
CA PRO A 99 3.77 -23.93 9.12
C PRO A 99 3.77 -22.93 10.30
N SER A 100 4.92 -22.64 10.91
CA SER A 100 5.03 -21.72 12.03
C SER A 100 4.49 -20.32 11.68
N PRO A 101 3.52 -19.78 12.45
CA PRO A 101 2.94 -18.47 12.19
C PRO A 101 3.81 -17.29 12.66
N TYR A 102 4.91 -17.60 13.35
CA TYR A 102 5.88 -16.64 13.88
C TYR A 102 7.00 -16.33 12.88
N VAL A 103 7.20 -17.21 11.89
CA VAL A 103 8.14 -16.94 10.80
C VAL A 103 7.52 -15.89 9.87
N ARG A 104 8.28 -14.82 9.60
CA ARG A 104 7.82 -13.65 8.84
C ARG A 104 7.26 -14.05 7.47
N HIS A 105 8.04 -14.79 6.69
CA HIS A 105 7.72 -15.22 5.33
C HIS A 105 7.90 -16.73 5.18
N THR A 106 6.78 -17.43 5.05
CA THR A 106 6.71 -18.83 4.64
C THR A 106 5.77 -18.92 3.44
N PHE A 107 5.71 -20.07 2.79
CA PHE A 107 4.73 -20.30 1.73
C PHE A 107 3.30 -19.99 2.22
N TRP A 108 2.94 -20.51 3.38
CA TRP A 108 1.61 -20.34 3.97
C TRP A 108 1.31 -18.89 4.35
N SER A 109 2.28 -18.21 4.97
CA SER A 109 2.09 -16.81 5.38
C SER A 109 1.98 -15.90 4.16
N THR A 110 2.82 -16.10 3.14
CA THR A 110 2.82 -15.29 1.92
C THR A 110 1.58 -15.56 1.06
N PHE A 111 1.15 -16.83 0.98
CA PHE A 111 -0.10 -17.23 0.30
C PHE A 111 -1.32 -16.54 0.89
N THR A 112 -1.50 -16.67 2.20
CA THR A 112 -2.63 -16.06 2.90
C THR A 112 -2.58 -14.54 2.81
N PHE A 113 -1.41 -13.93 3.02
CA PHE A 113 -1.22 -12.49 2.87
C PHE A 113 -1.58 -11.99 1.47
N GLY A 114 -1.07 -12.63 0.41
CA GLY A 114 -1.35 -12.29 -0.98
C GLY A 114 -2.85 -12.34 -1.31
N PHE A 115 -3.56 -13.37 -0.84
CA PHE A 115 -5.01 -13.48 -1.01
C PHE A 115 -5.76 -12.28 -0.41
N PHE A 116 -5.55 -11.97 0.87
CA PHE A 116 -6.26 -10.88 1.54
C PHE A 116 -5.86 -9.50 1.02
N LEU A 117 -4.60 -9.32 0.63
CA LEU A 117 -4.12 -8.09 0.00
C LEU A 117 -4.83 -7.84 -1.32
N VAL A 118 -4.88 -8.83 -2.21
CA VAL A 118 -5.50 -8.67 -3.54
C VAL A 118 -7.02 -8.54 -3.44
N VAL A 119 -7.68 -9.32 -2.58
CA VAL A 119 -9.13 -9.19 -2.33
C VAL A 119 -9.46 -7.80 -1.78
N GLY A 120 -8.69 -7.29 -0.83
CA GLY A 120 -8.85 -5.93 -0.32
C GLY A 120 -8.63 -4.86 -1.39
N ALA A 121 -7.55 -4.96 -2.15
CA ALA A 121 -7.15 -3.96 -3.15
C ALA A 121 -8.08 -3.90 -4.38
N ILE A 122 -8.62 -5.05 -4.81
CA ILE A 122 -9.44 -5.14 -6.04
C ILE A 122 -10.93 -5.23 -5.71
N GLY A 123 -11.29 -6.05 -4.72
CA GLY A 123 -12.69 -6.34 -4.40
C GLY A 123 -13.35 -5.28 -3.51
N LEU A 124 -12.58 -4.65 -2.63
CA LEU A 124 -13.12 -3.75 -1.59
C LEU A 124 -12.67 -2.29 -1.73
N ASN A 125 -11.61 -2.02 -2.50
CA ASN A 125 -11.13 -0.66 -2.68
C ASN A 125 -12.02 0.12 -3.65
N GLN A 126 -12.49 1.27 -3.19
CA GLN A 126 -13.41 2.11 -3.93
C GLN A 126 -12.82 2.66 -5.23
N SER A 127 -11.53 3.03 -5.24
CA SER A 127 -10.88 3.57 -6.45
C SER A 127 -10.85 2.54 -7.58
N THR A 128 -10.60 1.28 -7.25
CA THR A 128 -10.61 0.16 -8.20
C THR A 128 -12.04 -0.16 -8.66
N LEU A 129 -12.99 -0.22 -7.73
CA LEU A 129 -14.39 -0.49 -8.04
C LEU A 129 -14.99 0.55 -8.98
N GLN A 130 -14.68 1.84 -8.77
CA GLN A 130 -15.12 2.95 -9.63
C GLN A 130 -14.66 2.81 -11.09
N ARG A 131 -13.44 2.29 -11.31
CA ARG A 131 -12.91 2.02 -12.65
C ARG A 131 -13.68 0.89 -13.33
N PHE A 132 -14.03 -0.18 -12.61
CA PHE A 132 -14.79 -1.29 -13.19
C PHE A 132 -16.24 -0.96 -13.51
N ILE A 133 -16.93 -0.16 -12.69
CA ILE A 133 -18.33 0.23 -12.95
C ILE A 133 -18.49 1.23 -14.10
N SER A 134 -17.39 1.90 -14.49
CA SER A 134 -17.35 2.83 -15.62
C SER A 134 -17.27 2.13 -16.97
N VAL A 135 -17.11 0.80 -16.99
CA VAL A 135 -17.02 -0.03 -18.19
C VAL A 135 -18.40 -0.47 -18.64
N SER A 136 -18.63 -0.44 -19.95
CA SER A 136 -19.91 -0.74 -20.59
C SER A 136 -20.34 -2.20 -20.54
N SER A 137 -19.55 -3.13 -20.00
CA SER A 137 -19.91 -4.56 -19.91
C SER A 137 -19.17 -5.30 -18.81
N LEU A 138 -19.87 -6.21 -18.13
CA LEU A 138 -19.28 -7.09 -17.11
C LEU A 138 -18.17 -7.96 -17.69
N THR A 139 -18.37 -8.52 -18.88
CA THR A 139 -17.37 -9.37 -19.53
C THR A 139 -16.08 -8.59 -19.82
N ILE A 140 -16.21 -7.31 -20.18
CA ILE A 140 -15.06 -6.43 -20.41
C ILE A 140 -14.37 -6.12 -19.07
N ALA A 141 -15.14 -5.80 -18.02
CA ALA A 141 -14.60 -5.56 -16.69
C ALA A 141 -13.80 -6.78 -16.16
N LEU A 142 -14.30 -8.00 -16.36
CA LEU A 142 -13.58 -9.23 -15.99
C LEU A 142 -12.29 -9.43 -16.79
N ARG A 143 -12.28 -9.15 -18.10
CA ARG A 143 -11.04 -9.19 -18.90
C ARG A 143 -10.03 -8.15 -18.42
N LEU A 144 -10.48 -6.93 -18.11
CA LEU A 144 -9.63 -5.87 -17.58
C LEU A 144 -9.04 -6.26 -16.21
N CYS A 145 -9.81 -6.93 -15.36
CA CYS A 145 -9.32 -7.46 -14.09
C CYS A 145 -8.18 -8.47 -14.31
N TRP A 146 -8.32 -9.38 -15.28
CA TRP A 146 -7.24 -10.30 -15.65
C TRP A 146 -6.00 -9.60 -16.19
N PHE A 147 -6.15 -8.63 -17.09
CA PHE A 147 -5.02 -7.83 -17.59
C PHE A 147 -4.31 -7.08 -16.45
N PHE A 148 -5.06 -6.53 -15.50
CA PHE A 148 -4.52 -5.87 -14.32
C PHE A 148 -3.73 -6.83 -13.43
N LEU A 149 -4.25 -8.04 -13.17
CA LEU A 149 -3.58 -9.06 -12.38
C LEU A 149 -2.27 -9.54 -13.02
N VAL A 150 -2.27 -9.76 -14.34
CA VAL A 150 -1.05 -10.11 -15.09
C VAL A 150 -0.04 -8.96 -15.07
N GLY A 151 -0.50 -7.71 -15.25
CA GLY A 151 0.37 -6.53 -15.16
C GLY A 151 0.99 -6.36 -13.77
N LEU A 152 0.21 -6.58 -12.71
CA LEU A 152 0.69 -6.55 -11.32
C LEU A 152 1.71 -7.67 -11.06
N TRP A 153 1.49 -8.85 -11.63
CA TRP A 153 2.44 -9.97 -11.54
C TRP A 153 3.79 -9.61 -12.17
N VAL A 154 3.78 -9.11 -13.41
CA VAL A 154 5.00 -8.68 -14.11
C VAL A 154 5.73 -7.58 -13.33
N LEU A 155 4.98 -6.64 -12.74
CA LEU A 155 5.52 -5.58 -11.86
C LEU A 155 6.27 -6.14 -10.67
N TRP A 156 5.64 -7.03 -9.91
CA TRP A 156 6.25 -7.59 -8.71
C TRP A 156 7.51 -8.40 -9.05
N VAL A 157 7.48 -9.21 -10.11
CA VAL A 157 8.68 -9.93 -10.57
C VAL A 157 9.82 -8.95 -10.90
N LEU A 158 9.52 -7.86 -11.61
CA LEU A 158 10.52 -6.84 -11.95
C LEU A 158 11.09 -6.15 -10.69
N PHE A 159 10.26 -5.81 -9.70
CA PHE A 159 10.71 -5.14 -8.47
C PHE A 159 11.51 -6.06 -7.53
N PHE A 160 11.08 -7.32 -7.35
CA PHE A 160 11.85 -8.29 -6.58
C PHE A 160 13.21 -8.55 -7.25
N PHE A 161 13.21 -8.72 -8.56
CA PHE A 161 14.45 -8.88 -9.31
C PHE A 161 15.33 -7.63 -9.25
N SER A 162 14.76 -6.42 -9.32
CA SER A 162 15.54 -5.19 -9.15
C SER A 162 16.16 -5.08 -7.75
N GLY A 163 15.48 -5.58 -6.72
CA GLY A 163 16.03 -5.68 -5.37
C GLY A 163 17.25 -6.61 -5.32
N LEU A 164 17.15 -7.79 -5.93
CA LEU A 164 18.27 -8.72 -6.04
C LEU A 164 19.46 -8.13 -6.81
N VAL A 165 19.18 -7.45 -7.92
CA VAL A 165 20.21 -6.77 -8.72
C VAL A 165 20.88 -5.66 -7.91
N ALA A 166 20.11 -4.90 -7.14
CA ALA A 166 20.66 -3.89 -6.23
C ALA A 166 21.59 -4.52 -5.19
N TYR A 167 21.17 -5.63 -4.55
CA TYR A 167 22.03 -6.36 -3.64
C TYR A 167 23.30 -6.88 -4.31
N ALA A 168 23.17 -7.55 -5.46
CA ALA A 168 24.33 -8.12 -6.16
C ALA A 168 25.34 -7.03 -6.55
N THR A 169 24.85 -5.85 -6.95
CA THR A 169 25.68 -4.68 -7.29
C THR A 169 26.46 -4.16 -6.08
N TYR A 170 25.86 -4.19 -4.89
CA TYR A 170 26.45 -3.68 -3.64
C TYR A 170 26.97 -4.79 -2.70
N SER A 171 27.13 -6.02 -3.20
CA SER A 171 27.53 -7.17 -2.39
C SER A 171 28.88 -7.02 -1.70
N THR A 172 29.77 -6.18 -2.24
CA THR A 172 31.10 -5.89 -1.68
C THR A 172 31.18 -4.56 -0.93
N CYS A 173 30.31 -3.61 -1.27
CA CYS A 173 30.26 -2.30 -0.64
C CYS A 173 28.80 -1.86 -0.52
N ASP A 174 28.22 -2.08 0.65
CA ASP A 174 26.86 -1.64 0.91
C ASP A 174 26.79 -0.12 1.19
N PRO A 175 25.99 0.64 0.44
CA PRO A 175 25.92 2.09 0.58
C PRO A 175 25.18 2.55 1.85
N LEU A 176 24.39 1.70 2.50
CA LEU A 176 23.73 1.97 3.77
C LEU A 176 24.75 1.89 4.92
N GLU A 177 25.53 0.82 4.99
CA GLU A 177 26.57 0.67 6.02
C GLU A 177 27.75 1.64 5.83
N ALA A 178 28.08 1.96 4.58
CA ALA A 178 29.11 2.96 4.26
C ALA A 178 28.68 4.42 4.56
N GLY A 179 27.42 4.65 4.94
CA GLY A 179 26.91 5.97 5.29
C GLY A 179 26.65 6.91 4.11
N TYR A 180 26.69 6.41 2.86
CA TYR A 180 26.24 7.18 1.69
C TYR A 180 24.73 7.40 1.71
N ILE A 181 24.01 6.51 2.39
CA ILE A 181 22.56 6.47 2.45
C ILE A 181 22.12 6.35 3.92
N THR A 182 21.00 7.00 4.28
CA THR A 182 20.47 6.98 5.65
C THR A 182 19.43 5.90 5.90
N LYS A 183 18.66 5.50 4.87
CA LYS A 183 17.55 4.54 4.98
C LYS A 183 17.61 3.51 3.86
N ALA A 184 17.25 2.27 4.16
CA ALA A 184 17.26 1.17 3.17
C ALA A 184 16.38 1.46 1.93
N ASP A 185 15.28 2.19 2.09
CA ASP A 185 14.36 2.55 0.99
C ASP A 185 15.00 3.47 -0.09
N GLN A 186 16.17 4.04 0.19
CA GLN A 186 16.93 4.92 -0.73
C GLN A 186 17.87 4.14 -1.67
N ILE A 187 18.09 2.83 -1.44
CA ILE A 187 19.06 2.03 -2.21
C ILE A 187 18.74 2.03 -3.71
N LEU A 188 17.47 1.82 -4.08
CA LEU A 188 17.07 1.75 -5.49
C LEU A 188 17.16 3.12 -6.18
N PRO A 189 16.64 4.23 -5.60
CA PRO A 189 16.89 5.58 -6.12
C PRO A 189 18.38 5.89 -6.30
N TYR A 190 19.21 5.54 -5.30
CA TYR A 190 20.66 5.76 -5.36
C TYR A 190 21.32 4.97 -6.51
N LEU A 191 20.97 3.69 -6.66
CA LEU A 191 21.45 2.85 -7.75
C LEU A 191 21.13 3.43 -9.13
N VAL A 192 19.90 3.89 -9.32
CA VAL A 192 19.45 4.48 -10.58
C VAL A 192 20.27 5.72 -10.92
N ILE A 193 20.49 6.61 -9.94
CA ILE A 193 21.27 7.84 -10.14
C ILE A 193 22.73 7.50 -10.47
N GLN A 194 23.33 6.57 -9.73
CA GLN A 194 24.72 6.18 -9.92
C GLN A 194 24.94 5.60 -11.33
N LYS A 195 24.10 4.65 -11.74
CA LYS A 195 24.22 3.98 -13.04
C LYS A 195 23.84 4.86 -14.22
N LEU A 196 22.85 5.75 -14.07
CA LEU A 196 22.37 6.62 -15.14
C LEU A 196 23.04 8.01 -15.14
N SER A 197 24.00 8.26 -14.26
CA SER A 197 24.73 9.54 -14.15
C SER A 197 25.39 9.98 -15.46
N HIS A 198 25.81 9.03 -16.29
CA HIS A 198 26.42 9.29 -17.59
C HIS A 198 25.43 9.79 -18.66
N LEU A 199 24.11 9.61 -18.45
CA LEU A 199 23.05 10.07 -19.35
C LEU A 199 22.30 11.24 -18.70
N PRO A 200 22.64 12.50 -19.03
CA PRO A 200 21.99 13.66 -18.41
C PRO A 200 20.48 13.63 -18.67
N GLY A 201 19.70 13.86 -17.62
CA GLY A 201 18.23 13.91 -17.66
C GLY A 201 17.51 12.59 -17.36
N LEU A 202 18.13 11.43 -17.56
CA LEU A 202 17.43 10.14 -17.38
C LEU A 202 17.16 9.82 -15.90
N ALA A 203 18.09 10.16 -15.01
CA ALA A 203 17.87 10.07 -13.56
C ALA A 203 16.71 10.98 -13.10
N GLY A 204 16.63 12.20 -13.64
CA GLY A 204 15.51 13.12 -13.38
C GLY A 204 14.17 12.57 -13.91
N LEU A 205 14.18 11.93 -15.09
CA LEU A 205 13.00 11.27 -15.66
C LEU A 205 12.52 10.10 -14.78
N PHE A 206 13.44 9.33 -14.20
CA PHE A 206 13.09 8.27 -13.25
C PHE A 206 12.41 8.83 -11.99
N VAL A 207 13.00 9.86 -11.37
CA VAL A 207 12.41 10.50 -10.19
C VAL A 207 11.04 11.08 -10.53
N ALA A 208 10.90 11.74 -11.68
CA ALA A 208 9.62 12.25 -12.18
C ALA A 208 8.58 11.13 -12.40
N ALA A 209 9.00 9.95 -12.87
CA ALA A 209 8.11 8.81 -13.05
C ALA A 209 7.63 8.22 -11.71
N VAL A 210 8.53 8.08 -10.74
CA VAL A 210 8.20 7.66 -9.36
C VAL A 210 7.21 8.66 -8.73
N TYR A 211 7.43 9.95 -8.95
CA TYR A 211 6.57 11.03 -8.49
C TYR A 211 5.18 10.94 -9.11
N GLY A 212 5.14 10.71 -10.42
CA GLY A 212 3.90 10.49 -11.16
C GLY A 212 3.10 9.29 -10.64
N GLY A 213 3.76 8.15 -10.41
CA GLY A 213 3.08 6.95 -9.88
C GLY A 213 2.42 7.18 -8.50
N VAL A 214 3.10 7.93 -7.63
CA VAL A 214 2.52 8.31 -6.32
C VAL A 214 1.39 9.32 -6.50
N LEU A 215 1.58 10.33 -7.37
CA LEU A 215 0.56 11.33 -7.68
C LEU A 215 -0.74 10.66 -8.14
N SER A 216 -0.65 9.68 -9.04
CA SER A 216 -1.77 8.87 -9.52
C SER A 216 -2.52 8.13 -8.40
N SER A 217 -1.74 7.49 -7.51
CA SER A 217 -2.28 6.67 -6.42
C SER A 217 -2.97 7.52 -5.36
N VAL A 218 -2.31 8.61 -4.94
CA VAL A 218 -2.83 9.55 -3.95
C VAL A 218 -4.03 10.30 -4.53
N SER A 219 -4.00 10.68 -5.82
CA SER A 219 -5.13 11.37 -6.42
C SER A 219 -6.36 10.50 -6.59
N SER A 220 -6.17 9.25 -7.04
CA SER A 220 -7.27 8.30 -7.18
C SER A 220 -7.88 7.96 -5.81
N THR A 221 -7.05 7.81 -4.78
CA THR A 221 -7.49 7.47 -3.42
C THR A 221 -8.17 8.65 -2.73
N GLY A 222 -7.61 9.86 -2.84
CA GLY A 222 -8.17 11.08 -2.28
C GLY A 222 -9.53 11.44 -2.90
N ASN A 223 -9.63 11.36 -4.23
CA ASN A 223 -10.92 11.56 -4.91
C ASN A 223 -11.94 10.47 -4.55
N ALA A 224 -11.53 9.21 -4.45
CA ALA A 224 -12.43 8.14 -4.01
C ALA A 224 -12.94 8.39 -2.58
N MET A 225 -12.08 8.84 -1.67
CA MET A 225 -12.45 9.20 -0.30
C MET A 225 -13.43 10.37 -0.26
N ALA A 226 -13.18 11.45 -1.00
CA ALA A 226 -14.07 12.60 -1.07
C ALA A 226 -15.46 12.21 -1.59
N CYS A 227 -15.51 11.35 -2.62
CA CYS A 227 -16.75 10.79 -3.13
C CYS A 227 -17.49 9.92 -2.10
N LEU A 228 -16.78 9.13 -1.30
CA LEU A 228 -17.38 8.36 -0.21
C LEU A 228 -17.95 9.27 0.88
N VAL A 229 -17.22 10.32 1.30
CA VAL A 229 -17.74 11.31 2.27
C VAL A 229 -19.02 11.96 1.75
N TRP A 230 -19.03 12.31 0.46
CA TRP A 230 -20.18 12.92 -0.17
C TRP A 230 -21.39 11.98 -0.22
N GLU A 231 -21.26 10.78 -0.79
CA GLU A 231 -22.38 9.87 -1.00
C GLU A 231 -22.87 9.20 0.29
N ASP A 232 -21.95 8.81 1.18
CA ASP A 232 -22.31 8.01 2.36
C ASP A 232 -22.69 8.87 3.58
N PHE A 233 -22.32 10.15 3.62
CA PHE A 233 -22.59 11.03 4.76
C PHE A 233 -23.28 12.34 4.37
N LEU A 234 -22.65 13.17 3.53
CA LEU A 234 -23.17 14.52 3.29
C LEU A 234 -24.51 14.48 2.56
N LYS A 235 -24.64 13.71 1.50
CA LYS A 235 -25.86 13.62 0.69
C LYS A 235 -27.06 13.05 1.44
N LEU A 236 -26.84 12.30 2.53
CA LEU A 236 -27.92 11.85 3.43
C LEU A 236 -28.49 13.00 4.27
N THR A 237 -27.77 14.10 4.39
CA THR A 237 -28.20 15.29 5.15
C THR A 237 -29.17 16.13 4.29
N PRO A 238 -30.32 16.59 4.83
CA PRO A 238 -31.34 17.30 4.07
C PRO A 238 -30.88 18.58 3.36
N TYR A 239 -29.88 19.25 3.92
CA TYR A 239 -29.28 20.44 3.32
C TYR A 239 -28.50 20.09 2.05
N PHE A 240 -27.69 19.03 2.13
CA PHE A 240 -26.76 18.68 1.05
C PHE A 240 -27.42 17.91 -0.10
N SER A 241 -28.49 17.17 0.18
CA SER A 241 -29.27 16.45 -0.83
C SER A 241 -29.96 17.34 -1.87
N ARG A 242 -30.09 18.65 -1.57
CA ARG A 242 -30.75 19.64 -2.43
C ARG A 242 -29.77 20.49 -3.25
N LEU A 243 -28.45 20.30 -3.10
CA LEU A 243 -27.48 21.05 -3.89
C LEU A 243 -27.58 20.67 -5.37
N SER A 244 -27.38 21.67 -6.24
CA SER A 244 -27.19 21.45 -7.67
C SER A 244 -25.85 20.77 -7.94
N ASP A 245 -25.77 20.02 -9.05
CA ASP A 245 -24.56 19.26 -9.41
C ASP A 245 -23.27 20.12 -9.46
N PRO A 246 -23.28 21.39 -9.94
CA PRO A 246 -22.10 22.24 -9.90
C PRO A 246 -21.68 22.63 -8.48
N ALA A 247 -22.65 22.81 -7.57
CA ALA A 247 -22.37 23.16 -6.18
C ALA A 247 -21.87 21.93 -5.39
N ALA A 248 -22.45 20.75 -5.63
CA ALA A 248 -21.95 19.47 -5.13
C ALA A 248 -20.50 19.21 -5.55
N THR A 249 -20.17 19.50 -6.80
CA THR A 249 -18.80 19.35 -7.34
C THR A 249 -17.80 20.25 -6.60
N LYS A 250 -18.17 21.48 -6.25
CA LYS A 250 -17.31 22.38 -5.46
C LYS A 250 -17.03 21.81 -4.07
N VAL A 251 -18.04 21.24 -3.41
CA VAL A 251 -17.89 20.60 -2.09
C VAL A 251 -16.99 19.38 -2.18
N ILE A 252 -17.17 18.51 -3.19
CA ILE A 252 -16.32 17.33 -3.38
C ILE A 252 -14.87 17.76 -3.63
N LYS A 253 -14.62 18.79 -4.45
CA LYS A 253 -13.26 19.31 -4.67
C LYS A 253 -12.61 19.84 -3.38
N LEU A 254 -13.39 20.51 -2.54
CA LEU A 254 -12.92 20.96 -1.23
C LEU A 254 -12.58 19.77 -0.32
N LEU A 255 -13.43 18.74 -0.27
CA LEU A 255 -13.16 17.51 0.48
C LEU A 255 -11.92 16.80 -0.04
N SER A 256 -11.74 16.70 -1.36
CA SER A 256 -10.54 16.10 -1.94
C SER A 256 -9.27 16.87 -1.55
N SER A 257 -9.32 18.20 -1.51
CA SER A 257 -8.21 19.02 -1.00
C SER A 257 -7.86 18.70 0.45
N LEU A 258 -8.88 18.59 1.32
CA LEU A 258 -8.69 18.23 2.73
C LEU A 258 -8.05 16.84 2.89
N THR A 259 -8.39 15.89 2.02
CA THR A 259 -7.73 14.56 2.03
C THR A 259 -6.25 14.63 1.64
N GLY A 260 -5.87 15.55 0.75
CA GLY A 260 -4.46 15.80 0.41
C GLY A 260 -3.67 16.36 1.58
N VAL A 261 -4.23 17.36 2.29
CA VAL A 261 -3.62 17.91 3.52
C VAL A 261 -3.48 16.82 4.59
N LEU A 262 -4.52 16.01 4.79
CA LEU A 262 -4.47 14.87 5.72
C LEU A 262 -3.36 13.88 5.36
N ALA A 263 -3.15 13.59 4.08
CA ALA A 263 -2.09 12.70 3.63
C ALA A 263 -0.68 13.25 3.97
N VAL A 264 -0.46 14.56 3.86
CA VAL A 264 0.82 15.19 4.26
C VAL A 264 1.06 15.02 5.75
N ILE A 265 0.06 15.32 6.59
CA ILE A 265 0.15 15.18 8.04
C ILE A 265 0.48 13.74 8.42
N LEU A 266 -0.23 12.77 7.86
CA LEU A 266 -0.01 11.35 8.14
C LEU A 266 1.36 10.88 7.65
N GLY A 267 1.82 11.34 6.48
CA GLY A 267 3.14 10.94 5.97
C GLY A 267 4.31 11.52 6.76
N LEU A 268 4.16 12.69 7.39
CA LEU A 268 5.14 13.20 8.36
C LEU A 268 5.26 12.29 9.60
N MET A 269 4.14 11.72 10.06
CA MET A 269 4.15 10.75 11.16
C MET A 269 4.82 9.43 10.77
N VAL A 270 4.65 9.00 9.51
CA VAL A 270 5.25 7.75 8.98
C VAL A 270 6.78 7.82 8.97
N GLY A 271 7.38 9.00 8.80
CA GLY A 271 8.84 9.14 8.73
C GLY A 271 9.60 8.71 9.99
N ASN A 272 8.90 8.62 11.12
CA ASN A 272 9.43 8.17 12.41
C ASN A 272 9.15 6.68 12.66
N LEU A 273 8.40 6.03 11.78
CA LEU A 273 8.15 4.59 11.83
C LEU A 273 9.29 3.89 11.09
N GLY A 274 9.78 2.75 11.63
CA GLY A 274 10.97 2.03 11.14
C GLY A 274 10.89 1.54 9.69
N ASN A 275 10.86 0.23 9.46
CA ASN A 275 10.76 -0.31 8.11
C ASN A 275 9.37 -0.02 7.51
N ILE A 276 9.30 0.86 6.51
CA ILE A 276 8.05 1.36 5.95
C ILE A 276 7.26 0.26 5.27
N PHE A 277 7.94 -0.65 4.58
CA PHE A 277 7.33 -1.81 3.94
C PHE A 277 6.66 -2.73 4.96
N HIS A 278 7.27 -2.92 6.14
CA HIS A 278 6.64 -3.68 7.21
C HIS A 278 5.39 -2.96 7.74
N VAL A 279 5.52 -1.67 8.06
CA VAL A 279 4.45 -0.85 8.66
C VAL A 279 3.22 -0.76 7.75
N ILE A 280 3.40 -0.51 6.45
CA ILE A 280 2.30 -0.41 5.49
C ILE A 280 1.51 -1.71 5.41
N ASN A 281 2.22 -2.83 5.28
CA ASN A 281 1.58 -4.12 5.12
C ASN A 281 0.89 -4.59 6.41
N LEU A 282 1.45 -4.25 7.57
CA LEU A 282 0.83 -4.49 8.87
C LEU A 282 -0.50 -3.72 8.99
N VAL A 283 -0.48 -2.40 8.77
CA VAL A 283 -1.68 -1.55 8.88
C VAL A 283 -2.74 -1.99 7.87
N VAL A 284 -2.37 -2.16 6.60
CA VAL A 284 -3.30 -2.58 5.54
C VAL A 284 -3.95 -3.92 5.89
N SER A 285 -3.18 -4.90 6.39
CA SER A 285 -3.71 -6.22 6.74
C SER A 285 -4.68 -6.16 7.92
N CYS A 286 -4.35 -5.39 8.96
CA CYS A 286 -5.17 -5.28 10.16
C CYS A 286 -6.52 -4.60 9.89
N VAL A 287 -6.58 -3.65 8.94
CA VAL A 287 -7.83 -2.99 8.59
C VAL A 287 -8.60 -3.76 7.51
N ASN A 288 -7.92 -4.34 6.51
CA ASN A 288 -8.59 -5.10 5.45
C ASN A 288 -9.18 -6.42 5.97
N GLY A 289 -8.52 -7.11 6.89
CA GLY A 289 -9.00 -8.38 7.45
C GLY A 289 -10.46 -8.30 7.95
N PRO A 290 -10.79 -7.38 8.88
CA PRO A 290 -12.15 -7.23 9.38
C PRO A 290 -13.19 -6.83 8.33
N ILE A 291 -12.80 -6.00 7.37
CA ILE A 291 -13.68 -5.63 6.25
C ILE A 291 -13.99 -6.87 5.41
N VAL A 292 -12.96 -7.61 4.98
CA VAL A 292 -13.11 -8.86 4.22
C VAL A 292 -13.97 -9.85 5.00
N GLY A 293 -13.73 -10.06 6.30
CA GLY A 293 -14.53 -10.95 7.13
C GLY A 293 -16.02 -10.57 7.19
N THR A 294 -16.32 -9.27 7.24
CA THR A 294 -17.70 -8.77 7.22
C THR A 294 -18.39 -9.05 5.88
N PHE A 295 -17.70 -8.78 4.76
CA PHE A 295 -18.21 -9.06 3.43
C PHE A 295 -18.42 -10.56 3.20
N LEU A 296 -17.45 -11.40 3.58
CA LEU A 296 -17.55 -12.85 3.48
C LEU A 296 -18.71 -13.39 4.33
N SER A 297 -18.91 -12.86 5.54
CA SER A 297 -20.07 -13.23 6.38
C SER A 297 -21.39 -12.93 5.67
N GLY A 298 -21.54 -11.73 5.10
CA GLY A 298 -22.75 -11.34 4.38
C GLY A 298 -22.99 -12.12 3.09
N MET A 299 -21.94 -12.69 2.49
CA MET A 299 -22.03 -13.47 1.25
C MET A 299 -22.24 -14.97 1.48
N LEU A 300 -21.56 -15.54 2.47
CA LEU A 300 -21.48 -16.99 2.68
C LEU A 300 -22.38 -17.49 3.81
N LEU A 301 -22.68 -16.65 4.80
CA LEU A 301 -23.38 -17.07 6.02
C LEU A 301 -24.82 -16.52 6.02
N PRO A 302 -25.84 -17.38 5.84
CA PRO A 302 -27.23 -16.94 5.67
C PRO A 302 -27.88 -16.39 6.94
N TRP A 303 -27.31 -16.64 8.12
CA TRP A 303 -27.82 -16.15 9.41
C TRP A 303 -27.31 -14.75 9.78
N THR A 304 -26.39 -14.18 9.00
CA THR A 304 -25.75 -12.89 9.30
C THR A 304 -26.72 -11.72 9.27
N ASN A 305 -26.76 -10.90 10.33
CA ASN A 305 -27.59 -9.70 10.39
C ASN A 305 -26.73 -8.41 10.53
N TYR A 306 -27.37 -7.24 10.41
CA TYR A 306 -26.67 -5.96 10.47
C TYR A 306 -26.06 -5.66 11.85
N LYS A 307 -26.68 -6.13 12.94
CA LYS A 307 -26.19 -5.93 14.31
C LYS A 307 -24.91 -6.73 14.52
N GLY A 308 -24.90 -8.01 14.14
CA GLY A 308 -23.72 -8.87 14.19
C GLY A 308 -22.59 -8.36 13.31
N SER A 309 -22.91 -7.85 12.11
CA SER A 309 -21.89 -7.27 11.23
C SER A 309 -21.24 -6.03 11.84
N LEU A 310 -22.02 -5.13 12.45
CA LEU A 310 -21.51 -3.91 13.08
C LEU A 310 -20.68 -4.22 14.33
N VAL A 311 -21.16 -5.11 15.20
CA VAL A 311 -20.41 -5.51 16.41
C VAL A 311 -19.16 -6.29 16.04
N GLY A 312 -19.24 -7.19 15.05
CA GLY A 312 -18.13 -8.00 14.58
C GLY A 312 -16.97 -7.16 14.03
N ILE A 313 -17.26 -6.21 13.14
CA ILE A 313 -16.21 -5.35 12.56
C ILE A 313 -15.60 -4.43 13.61
N PHE A 314 -16.41 -3.82 14.49
CA PHE A 314 -15.94 -2.89 15.50
C PHE A 314 -15.08 -3.59 16.57
N THR A 315 -15.56 -4.71 17.11
CA THR A 315 -14.84 -5.47 18.14
C THR A 315 -13.52 -5.99 17.59
N THR A 316 -13.53 -6.53 16.37
CA THR A 316 -12.29 -7.02 15.75
C THR A 316 -11.31 -5.89 15.48
N PHE A 317 -11.78 -4.74 15.01
CA PHE A 317 -10.91 -3.58 14.80
C PHE A 317 -10.24 -3.13 16.11
N VAL A 318 -10.95 -3.11 17.23
CA VAL A 318 -10.38 -2.79 18.55
C VAL A 318 -9.32 -3.81 18.97
N ILE A 319 -9.59 -5.11 18.81
CA ILE A 319 -8.63 -6.19 19.11
C ILE A 319 -7.35 -6.04 18.27
N PHE A 320 -7.49 -5.76 16.97
CA PHE A 320 -6.34 -5.63 16.08
C PHE A 320 -5.58 -4.31 16.29
N ALA A 321 -6.27 -3.23 16.63
CA ALA A 321 -5.63 -1.98 17.05
C ALA A 321 -4.78 -2.21 18.31
N TRP A 322 -5.30 -2.93 19.30
CA TRP A 322 -4.53 -3.35 20.48
C TRP A 322 -3.29 -4.15 20.09
N LEU A 323 -3.44 -5.15 19.22
CA LEU A 323 -2.32 -6.00 18.79
C LEU A 323 -1.22 -5.18 18.10
N VAL A 324 -1.58 -4.27 17.20
CA VAL A 324 -0.62 -3.42 16.50
C VAL A 324 0.11 -2.49 17.47
N VAL A 325 -0.61 -1.83 18.38
CA VAL A 325 0.00 -0.94 19.39
C VAL A 325 0.94 -1.73 20.30
N GLY A 326 0.54 -2.92 20.76
CA GLY A 326 1.39 -3.79 21.57
C GLY A 326 2.67 -4.24 20.85
N LYS A 327 2.59 -4.52 19.54
CA LYS A 327 3.77 -4.84 18.71
C LYS A 327 4.76 -3.67 18.64
N PHE A 328 4.26 -2.44 18.46
CA PHE A 328 5.11 -1.25 18.43
C PHE A 328 5.77 -0.98 19.79
N ILE A 329 5.02 -1.13 20.90
CA ILE A 329 5.55 -0.91 22.25
C ILE A 329 6.65 -1.92 22.61
N ARG A 330 6.50 -3.19 22.21
CA ARG A 330 7.47 -4.25 22.52
C ARG A 330 8.72 -4.23 21.64
N GLY A 331 8.81 -3.31 20.68
CA GLY A 331 9.94 -3.22 19.76
C GLY A 331 10.04 -4.39 18.77
N GLY A 332 9.02 -5.24 18.64
CA GLY A 332 9.00 -6.45 17.78
C GLY A 332 8.88 -6.16 16.28
N GLY A 333 9.45 -5.05 15.79
CA GLY A 333 9.09 -4.42 14.52
C GLY A 333 10.02 -4.66 13.34
N ALA A 334 11.20 -5.26 13.52
CA ALA A 334 12.06 -5.59 12.40
C ALA A 334 12.91 -6.82 12.74
N PRO A 335 12.88 -7.90 11.93
CA PRO A 335 13.86 -8.96 12.07
C PRO A 335 15.27 -8.38 11.83
N PRO A 336 16.30 -9.00 12.42
CA PRO A 336 17.68 -8.61 12.17
C PRO A 336 17.95 -8.67 10.68
N MET A 337 18.57 -7.63 10.14
CA MET A 337 18.98 -7.63 8.74
C MET A 337 20.05 -8.71 8.51
N LEU A 338 20.01 -9.40 7.37
CA LEU A 338 21.11 -10.25 6.96
C LEU A 338 22.40 -9.42 6.86
N PRO A 339 23.56 -10.02 7.20
CA PRO A 339 24.82 -9.28 7.22
C PRO A 339 25.12 -8.65 5.86
N LEU A 340 25.56 -7.40 5.90
CA LEU A 340 26.05 -6.65 4.75
C LEU A 340 27.59 -6.58 4.82
N SER A 341 28.21 -6.16 3.73
CA SER A 341 29.68 -6.14 3.60
C SER A 341 30.15 -4.77 3.16
N THR A 342 31.21 -4.29 3.80
CA THR A 342 31.88 -3.01 3.50
C THR A 342 33.31 -3.21 3.00
N HIS A 343 33.76 -4.45 2.80
CA HIS A 343 35.14 -4.78 2.45
C HIS A 343 35.67 -4.14 1.15
N GLY A 344 34.76 -3.82 0.22
CA GLY A 344 35.08 -3.19 -1.07
C GLY A 344 34.81 -1.68 -1.10
N CYS A 345 34.43 -1.05 0.02
CA CYS A 345 34.17 0.38 0.03
C CYS A 345 35.48 1.19 -0.02
N PRO A 346 35.51 2.32 -0.74
CA PRO A 346 36.65 3.20 -0.70
C PRO A 346 36.81 3.73 0.72
N ASN A 347 37.88 3.31 1.40
CA ASN A 347 38.26 3.88 2.68
C ASN A 347 38.46 5.38 2.47
N ASN A 348 37.58 6.22 3.04
CA ASN A 348 38.04 7.50 3.55
C ASN A 348 38.97 7.17 4.72
N SER A 349 40.21 6.84 4.36
CA SER A 349 41.32 6.86 5.28
C SER A 349 41.44 8.32 5.70
N THR A 350 40.72 8.73 6.74
CA THR A 350 41.25 9.72 7.65
C THR A 350 42.48 9.06 8.25
N THR A 351 43.59 9.17 7.52
CA THR A 351 44.92 9.14 8.09
C THR A 351 44.84 10.08 9.28
N THR A 352 44.87 9.51 10.48
CA THR A 352 45.17 10.20 11.72
C THR A 352 46.60 10.75 11.60
N LEU A 353 46.76 11.81 10.82
CA LEU A 353 47.85 12.75 10.96
C LEU A 353 47.26 13.89 11.78
N SER A 354 47.53 13.83 13.08
CA SER A 354 47.32 14.91 14.02
C SER A 354 47.82 16.23 13.43
N PRO A 355 47.00 17.27 13.28
CA PRO A 355 47.48 18.63 13.38
C PRO A 355 47.17 19.09 14.80
N THR A 356 48.19 19.12 15.64
CA THR A 356 48.20 19.99 16.81
C THR A 356 48.10 21.42 16.30
N ILE A 357 46.88 21.96 16.20
CA ILE A 357 46.66 23.41 16.13
C ILE A 357 45.51 23.75 17.07
N THR A 358 45.90 24.11 18.29
CA THR A 358 45.15 24.96 19.21
C THR A 358 44.66 26.22 18.52
N PHE A 359 43.36 26.50 18.55
CA PHE A 359 42.83 27.86 18.54
C PHE A 359 41.60 27.98 19.46
N ASN A 360 41.75 28.88 20.42
CA ASN A 360 40.79 29.30 21.45
C ASN A 360 39.63 30.14 20.88
N SER A 361 38.45 30.00 21.51
CA SER A 361 37.39 31.02 21.74
C SER A 361 36.70 31.61 20.48
N SER A 362 35.38 31.81 20.36
CA SER A 362 34.36 32.20 21.34
C SER A 362 32.93 32.20 20.71
N THR A 363 31.95 31.77 21.52
CA THR A 363 30.58 32.30 21.73
C THR A 363 29.39 32.05 20.77
N TYR A 364 28.27 31.68 21.44
CA TYR A 364 26.83 31.63 21.08
C TYR A 364 26.32 30.30 20.46
N PHE A 365 25.27 29.62 20.97
CA PHE A 365 24.30 29.86 22.05
C PHE A 365 23.62 28.52 22.39
N ASP A 366 23.71 28.07 23.65
CA ASP A 366 23.05 26.88 24.17
C ASP A 366 21.55 27.10 24.41
N LEU A 367 20.71 26.19 23.91
CA LEU A 367 19.37 25.94 24.43
C LEU A 367 19.26 24.44 24.72
N THR A 368 19.50 24.12 25.98
CA THR A 368 19.33 22.80 26.60
C THR A 368 17.88 22.34 26.53
N THR A 369 17.63 21.18 25.93
CA THR A 369 16.53 20.30 26.34
C THR A 369 17.12 18.92 26.62
N SER A 370 16.95 18.49 27.87
CA SER A 370 17.46 17.29 28.51
C SER A 370 17.61 16.06 27.61
N GLU A 371 18.85 15.57 27.50
CA GLU A 371 19.16 14.21 27.08
C GLU A 371 18.57 13.23 28.09
N MET A 372 17.73 12.32 27.58
CA MET A 372 17.39 11.06 28.22
C MET A 372 18.44 10.03 27.76
N PRO A 373 19.04 9.23 28.65
CA PRO A 373 20.25 8.47 28.32
C PRO A 373 19.99 7.41 27.25
N ASP A 374 20.80 7.43 26.20
CA ASP A 374 20.96 6.37 25.21
C ASP A 374 21.41 5.08 25.91
N LEU A 375 20.50 4.11 26.05
CA LEU A 375 20.86 2.72 26.31
C LEU A 375 21.24 2.05 24.98
N THR A 376 22.46 2.34 24.51
CA THR A 376 23.16 1.48 23.54
C THR A 376 24.35 0.82 24.22
N SER A 377 24.05 -0.08 25.16
CA SER A 377 24.97 -1.13 25.59
C SER A 377 24.18 -2.31 26.14
N ALA A 378 23.73 -3.17 25.23
CA ALA A 378 23.45 -4.55 25.58
C ALA A 378 24.16 -5.41 24.54
N SER A 379 25.18 -6.07 25.05
CA SER A 379 26.02 -7.10 24.46
C SER A 379 25.22 -8.11 23.63
N SER A 380 25.85 -8.52 22.52
CA SER A 380 25.72 -9.87 21.99
C SER A 380 25.83 -10.91 23.11
N ASP A 381 25.05 -11.97 23.00
CA ASP A 381 24.87 -13.09 23.93
C ASP A 381 23.67 -12.93 24.86
N GLU A 382 22.51 -13.33 24.34
CA GLU A 382 21.68 -14.38 24.94
C GLU A 382 20.53 -14.67 23.96
N MET A 383 20.72 -15.70 23.13
CA MET A 383 19.59 -16.47 22.62
C MET A 383 19.06 -17.27 23.81
N GLY A 384 18.31 -16.57 24.67
CA GLY A 384 17.55 -17.15 25.76
C GLY A 384 16.44 -18.01 25.19
N ASP A 385 16.76 -19.29 25.05
CA ASP A 385 15.86 -20.43 25.07
C ASP A 385 15.06 -20.40 26.39
N ASP A 386 14.06 -19.50 26.47
CA ASP A 386 12.96 -19.44 27.47
C ASP A 386 12.00 -18.23 27.28
N GLY A 387 11.98 -17.59 26.10
CA GLY A 387 11.06 -16.49 25.81
C GLY A 387 9.68 -16.99 25.37
N GLU A 388 8.67 -16.91 26.24
CA GLU A 388 7.28 -17.23 25.89
C GLU A 388 6.91 -16.60 24.53
N VAL A 389 6.62 -17.43 23.55
CA VAL A 389 6.14 -17.01 22.24
C VAL A 389 4.83 -16.27 22.43
N THR A 390 4.81 -14.96 22.19
CA THR A 390 3.64 -14.14 22.48
C THR A 390 2.81 -13.82 21.24
N LEU A 391 1.56 -13.41 21.45
CA LEU A 391 0.64 -12.96 20.39
C LEU A 391 1.20 -11.78 19.56
N TYR A 392 2.19 -11.05 20.09
CA TYR A 392 2.81 -9.91 19.42
C TYR A 392 3.90 -10.34 18.41
N ASP A 393 4.45 -11.55 18.52
CA ASP A 393 5.52 -12.04 17.63
C ASP A 393 4.97 -12.63 16.33
N LEU A 394 3.64 -12.65 16.18
CA LEU A 394 2.97 -13.17 15.00
C LEU A 394 3.39 -12.42 13.72
N SER A 395 3.59 -13.11 12.61
CA SER A 395 3.86 -12.44 11.33
C SER A 395 2.69 -11.54 10.90
N TYR A 396 3.01 -10.35 10.35
CA TYR A 396 2.02 -9.43 9.79
C TYR A 396 1.21 -10.06 8.64
N CYS A 397 1.78 -11.07 7.97
CA CYS A 397 1.14 -11.82 6.90
C CYS A 397 -0.15 -12.52 7.35
N TYR A 398 -0.20 -13.01 8.60
CA TYR A 398 -1.38 -13.69 9.16
C TYR A 398 -2.44 -12.72 9.73
N MET A 399 -2.14 -11.43 9.87
CA MET A 399 -3.08 -10.48 10.46
C MET A 399 -4.36 -10.33 9.62
N GLY A 400 -4.24 -10.42 8.29
CA GLY A 400 -5.40 -10.34 7.40
C GLY A 400 -6.38 -11.51 7.59
N ILE A 401 -5.88 -12.74 7.59
CA ILE A 401 -6.72 -13.94 7.78
C ILE A 401 -7.29 -14.02 9.18
N LEU A 402 -6.50 -13.75 10.21
CA LEU A 402 -6.99 -13.74 11.58
C LEU A 402 -8.08 -12.69 11.75
N GLY A 403 -7.88 -11.47 11.24
CA GLY A 403 -8.89 -10.42 11.32
C GLY A 403 -10.19 -10.78 10.61
N ALA A 404 -10.10 -11.48 9.47
CA ALA A 404 -11.28 -11.95 8.76
C ALA A 404 -12.02 -13.04 9.55
N VAL A 405 -11.30 -14.05 10.05
CA VAL A 405 -11.87 -15.17 10.82
C VAL A 405 -12.48 -14.68 12.13
N THR A 406 -11.78 -13.86 12.91
CA THR A 406 -12.31 -13.31 14.17
C THR A 406 -13.57 -12.49 13.92
N THR A 407 -13.60 -11.71 12.83
CA THR A 407 -14.80 -10.96 12.46
C THR A 407 -15.96 -11.88 12.12
N MET A 408 -15.72 -12.93 11.33
CA MET A 408 -16.76 -13.91 10.97
C MET A 408 -17.31 -14.64 12.20
N LEU A 409 -16.45 -14.99 13.16
CA LEU A 409 -16.85 -15.65 14.40
C LEU A 409 -17.71 -14.74 15.29
N ILE A 410 -17.24 -13.52 15.57
CA ILE A 410 -17.99 -12.55 16.39
C ILE A 410 -19.30 -12.17 15.69
N ASN A 411 -19.26 -11.93 14.38
CA ASN A 411 -20.44 -11.62 13.58
C ASN A 411 -21.48 -12.74 13.66
N SER A 412 -21.06 -14.00 13.48
CA SER A 412 -21.95 -15.15 13.57
C SER A 412 -22.55 -15.30 14.96
N ALA A 413 -21.73 -15.21 16.02
CA ALA A 413 -22.19 -15.33 17.40
C ALA A 413 -23.25 -14.27 17.73
N VAL A 414 -22.97 -13.00 17.44
CA VAL A 414 -23.91 -11.90 17.71
C VAL A 414 -25.15 -12.01 16.83
N SER A 415 -25.01 -12.41 15.57
CA SER A 415 -26.15 -12.59 14.67
C SER A 415 -27.10 -13.69 15.15
N ILE A 416 -26.57 -14.80 15.66
CA ILE A 416 -27.37 -15.88 16.24
C ILE A 416 -28.06 -15.41 17.53
N LEU A 417 -27.35 -14.72 18.42
CA LEU A 417 -27.90 -14.21 19.69
C LEU A 417 -28.97 -13.14 19.50
N THR A 418 -28.89 -12.36 18.42
CA THR A 418 -29.85 -11.28 18.12
C THR A 418 -31.02 -11.71 17.22
N GLY A 419 -31.21 -13.02 17.04
CA GLY A 419 -32.38 -13.61 16.41
C GLY A 419 -32.24 -14.00 14.93
N GLY A 420 -31.06 -13.82 14.32
CA GLY A 420 -30.76 -14.16 12.92
C GLY A 420 -31.66 -13.44 11.89
N GLU A 421 -31.26 -13.38 10.62
CA GLU A 421 -32.23 -13.07 9.55
C GLU A 421 -32.99 -14.37 9.20
N VAL A 422 -34.19 -14.56 9.76
CA VAL A 422 -35.07 -15.70 9.44
C VAL A 422 -35.44 -15.64 7.94
N GLY A 423 -35.30 -16.75 7.21
CA GLY A 423 -35.24 -16.82 5.73
C GLY A 423 -36.37 -16.15 4.91
N SER A 424 -37.51 -15.81 5.50
CA SER A 424 -38.58 -14.99 4.88
C SER A 424 -38.15 -13.53 4.69
N ASP A 425 -37.49 -12.95 5.69
CA ASP A 425 -37.03 -11.57 5.66
C ASP A 425 -35.70 -11.42 4.92
N ALA A 426 -34.85 -12.46 4.88
CA ALA A 426 -33.66 -12.47 4.05
C ALA A 426 -34.00 -12.29 2.56
N THR A 427 -35.07 -12.94 2.06
CA THR A 427 -35.48 -12.81 0.65
C THR A 427 -36.06 -11.43 0.34
N LYS A 428 -36.85 -10.85 1.26
CA LYS A 428 -37.37 -9.48 1.15
C LYS A 428 -36.26 -8.44 1.31
N ALA A 429 -35.30 -8.66 2.20
CA ALA A 429 -34.13 -7.83 2.43
C ALA A 429 -33.19 -7.89 1.21
N VAL A 430 -32.94 -9.04 0.61
CA VAL A 430 -32.19 -9.16 -0.65
C VAL A 430 -32.88 -8.39 -1.78
N LYS A 431 -34.22 -8.46 -1.87
CA LYS A 431 -35.02 -7.71 -2.86
C LYS A 431 -35.01 -6.19 -2.61
N ARG A 432 -35.07 -5.76 -1.35
CA ARG A 432 -35.02 -4.34 -0.90
C ARG A 432 -33.60 -3.76 -1.03
N ARG A 433 -32.57 -4.54 -0.67
CA ARG A 433 -31.14 -4.24 -0.88
C ARG A 433 -30.81 -4.15 -2.36
N ARG A 434 -31.40 -4.99 -3.23
CA ARG A 434 -31.31 -4.85 -4.70
C ARG A 434 -31.82 -3.49 -5.20
N GLY A 435 -32.90 -2.98 -4.60
CA GLY A 435 -33.44 -1.66 -4.93
C GLY A 435 -32.55 -0.51 -4.47
N VAL A 436 -32.10 -0.54 -3.21
CA VAL A 436 -31.26 0.52 -2.61
C VAL A 436 -29.84 0.54 -3.21
N LEU A 437 -29.20 -0.61 -3.41
CA LEU A 437 -27.90 -0.67 -4.10
C LEU A 437 -28.02 -0.25 -5.56
N SER A 438 -29.09 -0.62 -6.27
CA SER A 438 -29.29 -0.13 -7.64
C SER A 438 -29.41 1.39 -7.67
N SER A 439 -30.09 2.01 -6.70
CA SER A 439 -30.20 3.47 -6.61
C SER A 439 -28.87 4.14 -6.27
N SER A 440 -28.15 3.72 -5.22
CA SER A 440 -26.82 4.27 -4.88
C SER A 440 -25.77 4.02 -5.96
N GLN A 441 -25.81 2.87 -6.66
CA GLN A 441 -24.85 2.56 -7.73
C GLN A 441 -25.17 3.30 -9.03
N THR A 442 -26.44 3.45 -9.42
CA THR A 442 -26.81 4.32 -10.55
C THR A 442 -26.41 5.77 -10.30
N ILE A 443 -26.48 6.21 -9.04
CA ILE A 443 -26.04 7.53 -8.61
C ILE A 443 -24.51 7.67 -8.61
N GLN A 444 -23.76 6.70 -8.07
CA GLN A 444 -22.28 6.72 -8.11
C GLN A 444 -21.73 6.65 -9.54
N VAL A 445 -22.35 5.87 -10.42
CA VAL A 445 -22.04 5.86 -11.86
C VAL A 445 -22.39 7.21 -12.50
N GLY A 446 -23.53 7.82 -12.12
CA GLY A 446 -23.91 9.16 -12.55
C GLY A 446 -22.85 10.21 -12.22
N VAL A 447 -22.35 10.21 -10.98
CA VAL A 447 -21.28 11.12 -10.53
C VAL A 447 -19.96 10.84 -11.26
N ALA A 448 -19.54 9.56 -11.39
CA ALA A 448 -18.33 9.20 -12.13
C ALA A 448 -18.39 9.63 -13.62
N VAL A 449 -19.56 9.52 -14.25
CA VAL A 449 -19.83 10.00 -15.61
C VAL A 449 -19.89 11.53 -15.68
N GLN A 450 -20.32 12.21 -14.63
CA GLN A 450 -20.36 13.69 -14.57
C GLN A 450 -18.97 14.32 -14.42
N TYR A 451 -18.00 13.57 -13.88
CA TYR A 451 -16.57 13.93 -13.88
C TYR A 451 -15.85 13.66 -15.21
N SER A 452 -16.54 13.07 -16.18
CA SER A 452 -16.10 13.06 -17.57
C SER A 452 -16.46 14.42 -18.19
N SER A 453 -15.48 15.11 -18.78
CA SER A 453 -15.54 16.46 -19.37
C SER A 453 -16.50 16.64 -20.57
N SER A 454 -17.54 15.81 -20.69
CA SER A 454 -18.53 15.86 -21.76
C SER A 454 -19.92 15.81 -21.14
N PRO A 455 -20.87 16.71 -21.50
CA PRO A 455 -22.24 16.65 -20.98
C PRO A 455 -22.84 15.28 -21.31
N PRO A 456 -23.56 14.63 -20.38
CA PRO A 456 -24.09 13.30 -20.62
C PRO A 456 -25.16 13.36 -21.70
N GLY A 457 -25.00 12.57 -22.77
CA GLY A 457 -26.11 12.23 -23.64
C GLY A 457 -27.10 11.32 -22.89
N GLU A 458 -28.40 11.48 -23.14
CA GLU A 458 -29.49 10.74 -22.48
C GLU A 458 -29.28 9.21 -22.43
N GLU A 459 -28.57 8.67 -23.42
CA GLU A 459 -28.20 7.27 -23.58
C GLU A 459 -27.34 6.73 -22.42
N GLY A 460 -26.38 7.52 -21.92
CA GLY A 460 -25.45 7.10 -20.86
C GLY A 460 -26.14 6.96 -19.49
N THR A 461 -27.04 7.88 -19.18
CA THR A 461 -27.92 7.84 -18.01
C THR A 461 -28.97 6.73 -18.08
N ARG A 462 -29.44 6.36 -19.29
CA ARG A 462 -30.33 5.20 -19.50
C ARG A 462 -29.58 3.88 -19.38
N GLN A 463 -28.34 3.80 -19.85
CA GLN A 463 -27.47 2.65 -19.61
C GLN A 463 -27.17 2.50 -18.11
N ALA A 464 -26.72 3.52 -17.38
CA ALA A 464 -26.46 3.39 -15.93
C ALA A 464 -27.66 2.85 -15.10
N ARG A 465 -28.90 3.18 -15.50
CA ARG A 465 -30.14 2.64 -14.89
C ARG A 465 -30.43 1.17 -15.20
N ARG A 466 -30.04 0.67 -16.38
CA ARG A 466 -30.31 -0.73 -16.81
C ARG A 466 -29.38 -1.76 -16.15
N TRP A 467 -28.27 -1.32 -15.54
CA TRP A 467 -27.13 -2.16 -15.18
C TRP A 467 -27.04 -2.54 -13.69
N GLY A 468 -27.79 -1.86 -12.81
CA GLY A 468 -27.63 -1.91 -11.34
C GLY A 468 -28.05 -3.19 -10.61
N GLY A 469 -28.65 -4.19 -11.27
CA GLY A 469 -29.30 -5.30 -10.55
C GLY A 469 -28.73 -6.72 -10.71
N ARG A 470 -28.26 -7.08 -11.92
CA ARG A 470 -27.98 -8.49 -12.28
C ARG A 470 -26.52 -8.81 -12.57
N ARG A 471 -25.71 -7.85 -13.01
CA ARG A 471 -24.32 -8.10 -13.47
C ARG A 471 -23.27 -7.77 -12.41
N VAL A 472 -23.54 -6.86 -11.47
CA VAL A 472 -22.62 -6.55 -10.36
C VAL A 472 -22.63 -7.66 -9.29
N TYR A 473 -23.75 -8.38 -9.11
CA TYR A 473 -23.78 -9.59 -8.28
C TYR A 473 -22.86 -10.70 -8.82
N ALA A 474 -22.79 -10.84 -10.15
CA ALA A 474 -21.81 -11.70 -10.79
C ALA A 474 -20.38 -11.16 -10.62
N ALA A 475 -20.18 -9.84 -10.64
CA ALA A 475 -18.89 -9.23 -10.29
C ALA A 475 -18.52 -9.38 -8.81
N TYR A 476 -19.45 -9.65 -7.88
CA TYR A 476 -19.18 -9.92 -6.45
C TYR A 476 -19.03 -11.42 -6.16
N ILE A 477 -19.67 -12.29 -6.94
CA ILE A 477 -19.62 -13.76 -6.79
C ILE A 477 -18.46 -14.36 -7.59
N LEU A 478 -18.19 -13.85 -8.80
CA LEU A 478 -17.09 -14.33 -9.63
C LEU A 478 -15.76 -13.68 -9.29
N THR A 479 -15.70 -12.43 -8.79
CA THR A 479 -14.40 -11.83 -8.41
C THR A 479 -13.69 -12.61 -7.32
N PRO A 480 -14.26 -13.01 -6.17
CA PRO A 480 -13.52 -13.78 -5.19
C PRO A 480 -13.16 -15.19 -5.68
N TYR A 481 -13.92 -15.82 -6.59
CA TYR A 481 -13.54 -17.12 -7.18
C TYR A 481 -12.44 -16.98 -8.26
N SER A 482 -12.51 -15.96 -9.10
CA SER A 482 -11.47 -15.65 -10.08
C SER A 482 -10.24 -15.03 -9.43
N LEU A 483 -10.38 -14.29 -8.32
CA LEU A 483 -9.32 -13.79 -7.45
C LEU A 483 -8.77 -14.90 -6.56
N PHE A 484 -9.56 -15.90 -6.17
CA PHE A 484 -9.07 -17.11 -5.50
C PHE A 484 -8.21 -17.91 -6.45
N LEU A 485 -8.66 -18.18 -7.68
CA LEU A 485 -7.84 -18.85 -8.69
C LEU A 485 -6.66 -17.98 -9.14
N ALA A 486 -6.83 -16.68 -9.35
CA ALA A 486 -5.74 -15.80 -9.78
C ALA A 486 -4.74 -15.50 -8.66
N SER A 487 -5.17 -15.24 -7.42
CA SER A 487 -4.23 -15.09 -6.29
C SER A 487 -3.63 -16.43 -5.91
N SER A 488 -4.35 -17.55 -5.96
CA SER A 488 -3.73 -18.86 -5.72
C SER A 488 -2.67 -19.16 -6.79
N PHE A 489 -2.92 -18.83 -8.05
CA PHE A 489 -1.97 -19.04 -9.15
C PHE A 489 -0.81 -18.03 -9.13
N LEU A 490 -1.07 -16.74 -8.85
CA LEU A 490 -0.03 -15.72 -8.68
C LEU A 490 0.82 -16.00 -7.44
N THR A 491 0.24 -16.39 -6.31
CA THR A 491 0.98 -16.64 -5.07
C THR A 491 1.69 -17.99 -5.05
N LEU A 492 1.23 -18.98 -5.83
CA LEU A 492 2.04 -20.15 -6.22
C LEU A 492 3.22 -19.75 -7.14
N LEU A 493 3.09 -18.69 -7.93
CA LEU A 493 4.17 -18.14 -8.78
C LEU A 493 5.12 -17.18 -8.05
N PHE A 494 4.76 -16.64 -6.87
CA PHE A 494 5.63 -15.84 -5.99
C PHE A 494 6.46 -16.67 -5.02
N HIS A 495 6.36 -17.97 -5.18
CA HIS A 495 7.10 -18.90 -4.38
C HIS A 495 8.64 -18.83 -4.63
N PRO A 496 9.18 -18.39 -5.78
CA PRO A 496 10.56 -18.02 -5.84
C PRO A 496 10.69 -16.51 -5.62
N LEU A 497 11.34 -16.07 -4.53
CA LEU A 497 12.19 -14.86 -4.43
C LEU A 497 12.02 -14.16 -3.07
N THR A 498 12.83 -14.63 -2.12
CA THR A 498 13.72 -13.83 -1.26
C THR A 498 13.26 -13.36 0.12
N ARG A 499 14.12 -13.60 1.11
CA ARG A 499 14.22 -12.80 2.35
C ARG A 499 14.78 -11.44 1.99
N PHE A 500 13.93 -10.42 1.95
CA PHE A 500 14.38 -9.02 2.00
C PHE A 500 14.11 -8.46 3.39
N THR A 501 14.98 -8.87 4.31
CA THR A 501 15.45 -8.18 5.52
C THR A 501 16.41 -9.13 6.17
#